data_AF-A0A970UQJ4-F1
#
_entry.id   AF-A0A970UQJ4-F1
#
_cell.length_a   1.000
_cell.length_b   1.000
_cell.length_c   1.000
_cell.angle_alpha   90.00
_cell.angle_beta   90.00
_cell.angle_gamma   90.00
#
_symmetry.space_group_name_H-M   'P 1'
#
loop_
_entity.id
_entity.type
_entity.pdbx_description
1 polymer ?
#
loop_
_entity_poly.entity_id
_entity_poly.type
_entity_poly.pdbx_seq_one_letter_code
_entity_poly.pdbx_strand_id
1 'polypeptide(L)' 'MPKMKTKAGAKKRFALTGTGKIKRKHAYKSHILT' A
#
# COMPACT_ATOMS: atom_id res chain seq x y z
N MET A 1 26.97 3.97 8.50
CA MET A 1 25.68 3.48 9.02
C MET A 1 24.75 3.13 7.86
N PRO A 2 24.29 1.88 7.74
CA PRO A 2 23.35 1.52 6.68
C PRO A 2 21.95 2.10 6.98
N LYS A 3 21.33 2.77 5.99
CA LYS A 3 19.94 3.23 6.11
C LYS A 3 18.99 2.03 6.04
N MET A 4 17.91 2.05 6.82
CA MET A 4 16.88 1.02 6.76
C MET A 4 16.28 0.92 5.36
N LYS A 5 16.24 -0.30 4.81
CA LYS A 5 15.64 -0.56 3.50
C LYS A 5 14.13 -0.68 3.64
N THR A 6 13.39 0.06 2.82
CA THR A 6 11.94 -0.05 2.74
C THR A 6 11.52 -1.28 1.92
N LYS A 7 10.40 -1.91 2.30
CA LYS A 7 9.83 -3.03 1.51
C LYS A 7 9.13 -2.49 0.26
N ALA A 8 9.68 -2.80 -0.91
CA ALA A 8 9.15 -2.35 -2.19
C ALA A 8 7.69 -2.78 -2.43
N GLY A 9 7.31 -3.99 -1.99
CA GLY A 9 5.93 -4.49 -2.11
C GLY A 9 4.93 -3.68 -1.28
N ALA A 10 5.32 -3.22 -0.10
CA ALA A 10 4.47 -2.40 0.76
C ALA A 10 4.28 -1.00 0.16
N LYS A 11 5.35 -0.38 -0.34
CA LYS A 11 5.29 0.94 -1.02
C LYS A 11 4.34 0.94 -2.23
N LYS A 12 4.25 -0.17 -2.95
CA LYS A 12 3.33 -0.31 -4.11
C LYS A 12 1.86 -0.47 -3.71
N ARG A 13 1.57 -0.97 -2.50
CA ARG A 13 0.23 -1.38 -2.07
C ARG A 13 -0.40 -0.44 -1.04
N PHE A 14 0.41 0.26 -0.26
CA PHE A 14 -0.01 1.06 0.88
C PHE A 14 0.54 2.49 0.80
N ALA A 15 -0.30 3.46 1.17
CA ALA A 15 0.09 4.86 1.29
C ALA A 15 -0.44 5.44 2.62
N LEU A 16 0.21 6.47 3.15
CA LEU A 16 -0.26 7.17 4.34
C LEU A 16 -1.15 8.35 3.95
N THR A 17 -2.19 8.61 4.74
CA THR A 17 -2.97 9.85 4.68
C THR A 17 -2.27 10.94 5.50
N GLY A 18 -2.64 12.21 5.31
CA GLY A 18 -2.09 13.33 6.09
C GLY A 18 -2.29 13.20 7.60
N THR A 19 -3.28 12.41 8.02
CA THR A 19 -3.57 12.08 9.44
C THR A 19 -2.84 10.82 9.94
N GLY A 20 -1.97 10.20 9.13
CA GLY A 20 -1.19 9.02 9.51
C GLY A 20 -1.90 7.67 9.36
N LYS A 21 -3.12 7.63 8.81
CA LYS A 21 -3.84 6.38 8.55
C LYS A 21 -3.33 5.71 7.27
N ILE A 22 -3.46 4.40 7.18
CA ILE A 22 -3.05 3.62 6.00
C ILE A 22 -4.19 3.53 4.99
N LYS A 23 -3.95 4.04 3.77
CA LYS A 23 -4.80 3.86 2.59
C LYS A 23 -4.42 2.57 1.85
N ARG A 24 -5.42 1.76 1.51
CA ARG A 24 -5.28 0.51 0.73
C ARG A 24 -6.48 0.30 -0.19
N LYS A 25 -6.33 -0.54 -1.22
CA LYS A 25 -7.42 -1.00 -2.08
C LYS A 25 -8.11 -2.23 -1.48
N HIS A 26 -9.39 -2.44 -1.79
CA HIS A 26 -10.12 -3.67 -1.44
C HIS A 26 -9.63 -4.83 -2.30
N ALA A 27 -9.43 -5.99 -1.68
CA ALA A 27 -9.07 -7.21 -2.40
C ALA A 27 -10.28 -7.68 -3.24
N TYR A 28 -10.01 -8.32 -4.38
CA TYR A 28 -11.00 -8.93 -5.27
C TYR A 28 -12.06 -8.01 -5.88
N LYS A 29 -12.00 -6.70 -5.66
CA LYS A 29 -12.93 -5.71 -6.23
C LYS A 29 -12.98 -5.73 -7.76
N SER A 30 -11.92 -6.20 -8.43
CA SER A 30 -11.79 -6.21 -9.88
C SER A 30 -11.74 -7.61 -10.49
N HIS A 31 -12.23 -8.63 -9.78
CA HIS A 31 -12.08 -10.03 -10.23
C HIS A 31 -13.12 -10.43 -11.30
N ILE A 32 -14.36 -9.93 -11.20
CA ILE A 32 -15.43 -10.14 -12.18
C ILE A 32 -16.14 -8.79 -12.32
N LEU A 33 -15.74 -7.99 -13.32
CA LEU A 33 -16.23 -6.63 -13.57
C LEU A 33 -17.25 -6.56 -14.72
N THR A 34 -17.65 -7.71 -15.25
CA THR A 34 -18.58 -7.84 -16.37
C THR A 34 -19.91 -7.13 -16.08
#